data_AF-A0A0P1GJ56-F1
#
_entry.id   AF-A0A0P1GJ56-F1
#
_cell.length_a   1.000
_cell.length_b   1.000
_cell.length_c   1.000
_cell.angle_alpha   90.00
_cell.angle_beta   90.00
_cell.angle_gamma   90.00
#
_symmetry.space_group_name_H-M   'P 1'
#
loop_
_entity.id
_entity.type
_entity.pdbx_description
1 polymer ?
#
loop_
_entity_poly.entity_id
_entity_poly.type
_entity_poly.pdbx_seq_one_letter_code
_entity_poly.pdbx_strand_id
1 'polypeptide(L)'
;MEEIDWSDRAFYDDGEWVTWSEVDEQLRYKEWGAKYPNAIRSMIPYFEDLLSLAESYHLETGLHLSVYGDIGELFGAITYGIKLNKTYAQGADGRLGNDHVEVKTITPFKTKDVVVVDTNGHFNKLLVVKINEDFQVSGRMIDRKDLPKREGRYLRVRWGDLPTPK
;
A
#
# COMPACT_ATOMS: atom_id res chain seq x y z
N MET A 1 26.31 -24.86 17.29
CA MET A 1 26.29 -23.61 18.07
C MET A 1 24.91 -23.05 17.85
N GLU A 2 24.04 -23.12 18.85
CA GLU A 2 22.69 -22.54 18.72
C GLU A 2 22.86 -21.02 18.61
N GLU A 3 22.37 -20.42 17.52
CA GLU A 3 22.18 -18.98 17.45
C GLU A 3 21.19 -18.62 18.56
N ILE A 4 21.67 -17.88 19.55
CA ILE A 4 20.81 -17.32 20.58
C ILE A 4 19.97 -16.26 19.89
N ASP A 5 18.66 -16.49 19.80
CA ASP A 5 17.71 -15.46 19.40
C ASP A 5 17.62 -14.40 20.51
N TRP A 6 18.10 -13.20 20.21
CA TRP A 6 18.12 -12.08 21.15
C TRP A 6 16.83 -11.25 21.10
N SER A 7 15.95 -11.46 20.13
CA SER A 7 14.77 -10.63 19.89
C SER A 7 13.67 -10.77 20.96
N ASP A 8 13.57 -11.94 21.60
CA ASP A 8 12.57 -12.23 22.64
C ASP A 8 13.11 -12.21 24.09
N ARG A 9 14.31 -11.66 24.31
CA ARG A 9 14.82 -11.49 25.68
C ARG A 9 14.06 -10.38 26.39
N ALA A 10 13.30 -10.74 27.42
CA ALA A 10 12.66 -9.80 28.32
C ALA A 10 13.67 -9.17 29.31
N PHE A 11 13.52 -7.88 29.58
CA PHE A 11 14.17 -7.16 30.66
C PHE A 11 13.10 -6.51 31.55
N TYR A 12 13.44 -6.22 32.80
CA TYR A 12 12.49 -5.62 33.76
C TYR A 12 12.65 -4.10 33.75
N ASP A 13 11.57 -3.37 33.48
CA ASP A 13 11.53 -1.91 33.46
C ASP A 13 10.21 -1.38 34.06
N ASP A 14 10.31 -0.34 34.89
CA ASP A 14 9.20 0.32 35.61
C ASP A 14 8.09 -0.58 36.19
N GLY A 15 8.47 -1.73 36.76
CA GLY A 15 7.52 -2.65 37.40
C GLY A 15 6.98 -3.75 36.48
N GLU A 16 7.30 -3.72 35.19
CA GLU A 16 6.83 -4.65 34.17
C GLU A 16 8.00 -5.39 33.49
N TRP A 17 7.74 -6.60 32.99
CA TRP A 17 8.68 -7.31 32.11
C TRP A 17 8.38 -6.90 30.67
N VAL A 18 9.41 -6.43 29.95
CA VAL A 18 9.30 -5.92 28.57
C VAL A 18 10.30 -6.65 27.68
N THR A 19 9.88 -7.13 26.51
CA THR A 19 10.79 -7.75 25.53
C THR A 19 11.40 -6.74 24.56
N TRP A 20 12.55 -7.08 23.96
CA TRP A 20 13.11 -6.27 22.87
C TRP A 20 12.16 -6.19 21.67
N SER A 21 11.44 -7.27 21.37
CA SER A 21 10.37 -7.28 20.35
C SER A 21 9.26 -6.25 20.64
N GLU A 22 8.85 -6.08 21.90
CA GLU A 22 7.88 -5.05 22.31
C GLU A 22 8.44 -3.62 22.18
N VAL A 23 9.72 -3.42 22.52
CA VAL A 23 10.39 -2.12 22.37
C VAL A 23 10.52 -1.73 20.89
N ASP A 24 10.92 -2.67 20.04
CA ASP A 24 11.03 -2.47 18.59
C ASP A 24 9.67 -2.17 17.97
N GLU A 25 8.61 -2.88 18.36
CA GLU A 25 7.25 -2.60 17.90
C GLU A 25 6.80 -1.18 18.30
N GLN A 26 7.07 -0.74 19.52
CA GLN A 26 6.75 0.61 19.98
C GLN A 26 7.54 1.70 19.24
N LEU A 27 8.83 1.49 18.98
CA LEU A 27 9.66 2.40 18.18
C LEU A 27 9.14 2.51 16.75
N ARG A 28 8.87 1.36 16.13
CA ARG A 28 8.31 1.26 14.78
C ARG A 28 6.94 1.95 14.68
N TYR A 29 6.10 1.83 15.71
CA TYR A 29 4.82 2.52 15.78
C TYR A 29 4.96 4.06 15.83
N LYS A 30 5.98 4.58 16.51
CA LYS A 30 6.30 6.01 16.52
C LYS A 30 6.83 6.49 15.16
N GLU A 31 7.69 5.70 14.51
CA GLU A 31 8.21 6.00 13.17
C GLU A 31 7.09 6.03 12.12
N TRP A 32 6.15 5.09 12.19
CA TRP A 32 4.95 5.11 11.35
C TRP A 32 4.07 6.33 11.58
N GLY A 33 3.96 6.81 12.82
CA GLY A 33 3.25 8.05 13.12
C GLY A 33 3.83 9.27 12.41
N ALA A 34 5.16 9.31 12.25
CA ALA A 34 5.84 10.37 11.51
C ALA A 34 5.74 10.17 9.98
N LYS A 35 5.87 8.93 9.51
CA LYS A 35 5.86 8.58 8.08
C LYS A 35 4.45 8.60 7.47
N TYR A 36 3.45 8.27 8.27
CA TYR A 36 2.05 8.08 7.84
C TYR A 36 1.07 8.69 8.86
N PRO A 37 0.98 10.03 8.94
CA PRO A 37 0.20 10.71 9.97
C PRO A 37 -1.31 10.42 9.90
N ASN A 38 -1.82 9.97 8.74
CA ASN A 38 -3.23 9.65 8.50
C ASN A 38 -3.52 8.14 8.45
N ALA A 39 -2.56 7.29 8.81
CA ALA A 39 -2.68 5.84 8.66
C ALA A 39 -3.77 5.21 9.54
N ILE A 40 -4.44 4.21 8.98
CA ILE A 40 -5.02 3.13 9.78
C ILE A 40 -3.83 2.26 10.25
N ARG A 41 -3.18 2.63 11.35
CA ARG A 41 -1.90 2.03 11.80
C ARG A 41 -1.93 0.51 11.96
N SER A 42 -3.08 -0.05 12.33
CA SER A 42 -3.28 -1.50 12.42
C SER A 42 -3.10 -2.24 11.09
N MET A 43 -3.13 -1.54 9.95
CA MET A 43 -2.93 -2.12 8.62
C MET A 43 -1.46 -2.21 8.21
N ILE A 44 -0.55 -1.53 8.92
CA ILE A 44 0.85 -1.42 8.52
C ILE A 44 1.59 -2.77 8.58
N PRO A 45 1.44 -3.61 9.64
CA PRO A 45 2.08 -4.92 9.66
C PRO A 45 1.67 -5.79 8.46
N TYR A 46 0.37 -5.84 8.12
CA TYR A 46 -0.11 -6.59 6.97
C TYR A 46 0.44 -6.07 5.63
N PHE A 47 0.63 -4.76 5.49
CA PHE A 47 1.26 -4.17 4.31
C PHE A 47 2.72 -4.61 4.18
N GLU A 48 3.49 -4.50 5.26
CA GLU A 48 4.92 -4.82 5.25
C GLU A 48 5.15 -6.31 5.07
N ASP A 49 4.43 -7.16 5.80
CA ASP A 49 4.54 -8.62 5.69
C ASP A 49 4.22 -9.10 4.27
N LEU A 50 3.15 -8.56 3.66
CA LEU A 50 2.75 -8.94 2.31
C LEU A 50 3.75 -8.46 1.25
N LEU A 51 4.31 -7.26 1.43
CA LEU A 51 5.34 -6.73 0.54
C LEU A 51 6.64 -7.53 0.65
N SER A 52 7.10 -7.79 1.88
CA SER A 52 8.30 -8.58 2.15
C SER A 52 8.17 -10.03 1.67
N LEU A 53 6.99 -10.65 1.82
CA LEU A 53 6.74 -11.98 1.28
C LEU A 53 6.78 -11.99 -0.26
N ALA A 54 6.18 -10.99 -0.91
CA ALA A 54 6.21 -10.88 -2.36
C ALA A 54 7.63 -10.66 -2.90
N GLU A 55 8.46 -9.90 -2.18
CA GLU A 55 9.86 -9.67 -2.50
C GLU A 55 10.71 -10.92 -2.31
N SER A 56 10.67 -11.53 -1.13
CA SER A 56 11.49 -12.72 -0.81
C SER A 56 11.17 -13.89 -1.74
N TYR A 57 9.89 -14.12 -2.03
CA TYR A 57 9.47 -15.14 -3.00
C TYR A 57 10.03 -14.87 -4.39
N HIS A 58 10.03 -13.60 -4.84
CA HIS A 58 10.58 -13.24 -6.14
C HIS A 58 12.09 -13.41 -6.21
N LEU A 59 12.81 -12.98 -5.18
CA LEU A 59 14.27 -13.14 -5.11
C LEU A 59 14.68 -14.61 -5.09
N GLU A 60 13.91 -15.48 -4.43
CA GLU A 60 14.20 -16.91 -4.34
C GLU A 60 13.85 -17.68 -5.63
N THR A 61 12.71 -17.36 -6.25
CA THR A 61 12.14 -18.19 -7.33
C THR A 61 12.21 -17.56 -8.72
N GLY A 62 12.42 -16.24 -8.80
CA GLY A 62 12.24 -15.44 -10.01
C GLY A 62 10.78 -15.26 -10.45
N LEU A 63 9.80 -15.80 -9.71
CA LEU A 63 8.37 -15.71 -10.00
C LEU A 63 7.71 -14.60 -9.17
N HIS A 64 6.45 -14.28 -9.48
CA HIS A 64 5.70 -13.23 -8.78
C HIS A 64 4.39 -13.75 -8.20
N LEU A 65 4.07 -13.33 -6.97
CA LEU A 65 2.78 -13.60 -6.34
C LEU A 65 1.67 -12.71 -6.92
N SER A 66 0.42 -13.13 -6.80
CA SER A 66 -0.75 -12.38 -7.31
C SER A 66 -1.37 -11.43 -6.25
N VAL A 67 -0.53 -10.75 -5.46
CA VAL A 67 -0.94 -9.97 -4.26
C VAL A 67 -0.78 -8.46 -4.42
N TYR A 68 -0.28 -7.98 -5.56
CA TYR A 68 0.05 -6.56 -5.75
C TYR A 68 -1.18 -5.62 -5.73
N GLY A 69 -2.37 -6.14 -6.03
CA GLY A 69 -3.62 -5.39 -5.85
C GLY A 69 -3.86 -5.06 -4.38
N ASP A 70 -3.81 -6.10 -3.54
CA ASP A 70 -3.97 -5.99 -2.08
C ASP A 70 -2.91 -5.08 -1.46
N ILE A 71 -1.64 -5.20 -1.89
CA ILE A 71 -0.55 -4.29 -1.47
C ILE A 71 -0.90 -2.82 -1.80
N GLY A 72 -1.48 -2.57 -2.97
CA GLY A 72 -1.89 -1.23 -3.39
C GLY A 72 -3.02 -0.66 -2.53
N GLU A 73 -4.02 -1.48 -2.21
CA GLU A 73 -5.12 -1.10 -1.32
C GLU A 73 -4.63 -0.80 0.10
N LEU A 74 -3.80 -1.68 0.65
CA LEU A 74 -3.17 -1.49 1.98
C LEU A 74 -2.32 -0.22 2.00
N PHE A 75 -1.51 0.03 0.96
CA PHE A 75 -0.77 1.28 0.81
C PHE A 75 -1.70 2.50 0.83
N GLY A 76 -2.81 2.43 0.11
CA GLY A 76 -3.84 3.47 0.11
C GLY A 76 -4.42 3.75 1.49
N ALA A 77 -4.71 2.69 2.26
CA ALA A 77 -5.23 2.80 3.61
C ALA A 77 -4.24 3.44 4.59
N ILE A 78 -2.96 3.04 4.53
CA ILE A 78 -1.94 3.54 5.46
C ILE A 78 -1.44 4.95 5.08
N THR A 79 -1.31 5.27 3.79
CA THR A 79 -0.70 6.56 3.38
C THR A 79 -1.72 7.69 3.23
N TYR A 80 -2.91 7.37 2.73
CA TYR A 80 -3.95 8.36 2.46
C TYR A 80 -5.13 8.30 3.43
N GLY A 81 -5.19 7.30 4.32
CA GLY A 81 -6.31 7.10 5.23
C GLY A 81 -7.57 6.58 4.53
N ILE A 82 -7.41 5.87 3.40
CA ILE A 82 -8.53 5.27 2.66
C ILE A 82 -9.17 4.17 3.52
N LYS A 83 -10.48 4.27 3.73
CA LYS A 83 -11.27 3.21 4.35
C LYS A 83 -11.67 2.21 3.27
N LEU A 84 -11.07 1.02 3.32
CA LEU A 84 -11.33 -0.05 2.35
C LEU A 84 -12.77 -0.55 2.47
N ASN A 85 -13.38 -0.85 1.33
CA ASN A 85 -14.70 -1.49 1.30
C ASN A 85 -14.59 -2.97 1.66
N LYS A 86 -15.73 -3.58 2.03
CA LYS A 86 -15.77 -5.04 2.22
C LYS A 86 -15.49 -5.75 0.89
N THR A 87 -14.84 -6.90 0.97
CA THR A 87 -14.63 -7.78 -0.19
C THR A 87 -15.94 -7.98 -0.96
N TYR A 88 -15.88 -7.88 -2.29
CA TYR A 88 -17.03 -7.98 -3.20
C TYR A 88 -18.07 -6.84 -3.13
N ALA A 89 -17.77 -5.72 -2.47
CA ALA A 89 -18.58 -4.52 -2.61
C ALA A 89 -18.59 -4.06 -4.09
N GLN A 90 -19.78 -3.77 -4.63
CA GLN A 90 -19.86 -3.15 -5.96
C GLN A 90 -19.43 -1.68 -5.88
N GLY A 91 -18.46 -1.28 -6.71
CA GLY A 91 -18.01 0.10 -6.81
C GLY A 91 -16.49 0.22 -6.79
N ALA A 92 -15.99 1.30 -6.17
CA ALA A 92 -14.57 1.56 -5.98
C ALA A 92 -14.00 0.75 -4.80
N ASP A 93 -12.67 0.69 -4.69
CA ASP A 93 -11.97 -0.13 -3.68
C ASP A 93 -12.10 0.44 -2.25
N GLY A 94 -12.29 1.75 -2.11
CA GLY A 94 -12.50 2.37 -0.80
C GLY A 94 -13.02 3.79 -0.83
N ARG A 95 -12.98 4.44 0.34
CA ARG A 95 -13.40 5.84 0.51
C ARG A 95 -12.39 6.69 1.26
N LEU A 96 -12.24 7.93 0.81
CA LEU A 96 -11.54 8.99 1.53
C LEU A 96 -12.54 10.10 1.86
N GLY A 97 -13.03 10.13 3.10
CA GLY A 97 -14.17 10.97 3.46
C GLY A 97 -15.41 10.61 2.64
N ASN A 98 -15.91 11.54 1.83
CA ASN A 98 -17.06 11.33 0.94
C ASN A 98 -16.67 10.81 -0.46
N ASP A 99 -15.37 10.79 -0.77
CA ASP A 99 -14.86 10.44 -2.08
C ASP A 99 -14.72 8.92 -2.24
N HIS A 100 -15.14 8.41 -3.40
CA HIS A 100 -14.95 7.03 -3.80
C HIS A 100 -13.62 6.90 -4.52
N VAL A 101 -12.72 6.09 -3.98
CA VAL A 101 -11.35 5.94 -4.46
C VAL A 101 -11.19 4.60 -5.14
N GLU A 102 -10.89 4.62 -6.43
CA GLU A 102 -10.39 3.46 -7.18
C GLU A 102 -8.87 3.39 -6.98
N VAL A 103 -8.35 2.20 -6.71
CA VAL A 103 -6.93 1.90 -6.56
C VAL A 103 -6.48 1.03 -7.74
N LYS A 104 -5.39 1.43 -8.39
CA LYS A 104 -4.74 0.61 -9.42
C LYS A 104 -3.25 0.48 -9.16
N THR A 105 -2.78 -0.77 -9.17
CA THR A 105 -1.36 -1.06 -8.97
C THR A 105 -0.62 -1.26 -10.30
N ILE A 106 0.53 -0.59 -10.43
CA ILE A 106 1.58 -0.92 -11.38
C ILE A 106 2.52 -1.91 -10.67
N THR A 107 2.57 -3.13 -11.18
CA THR A 107 3.33 -4.25 -10.60
C THR A 107 4.83 -4.13 -10.91
N PRO A 108 5.71 -4.74 -10.09
CA PRO A 108 7.17 -4.61 -10.24
C PRO A 108 7.70 -5.13 -11.58
N PHE A 109 7.03 -6.12 -12.18
CA PHE A 109 7.41 -6.70 -13.47
C PHE A 109 6.81 -5.98 -14.69
N LYS A 110 6.07 -4.88 -14.49
CA LYS A 110 5.40 -4.20 -15.59
C LYS A 110 6.34 -3.24 -16.30
N THR A 111 6.66 -3.53 -17.56
CA THR A 111 7.56 -2.69 -18.39
C THR A 111 7.01 -1.32 -18.75
N LYS A 112 5.73 -1.06 -18.53
CA LYS A 112 5.08 0.21 -18.84
C LYS A 112 4.37 0.73 -17.60
N ASP A 113 4.74 1.95 -17.23
CA ASP A 113 4.12 2.71 -16.14
C ASP A 113 2.72 3.25 -16.51
N VAL A 114 1.79 2.33 -16.76
CA VAL A 114 0.43 2.64 -17.21
C VAL A 114 -0.57 1.75 -16.50
N VAL A 115 -1.66 2.33 -16.03
CA VAL A 115 -2.85 1.59 -15.59
C VAL A 115 -4.01 1.78 -16.56
N VAL A 116 -4.96 0.84 -16.52
CA VAL A 116 -6.22 0.95 -17.25
C VAL A 116 -7.32 1.04 -16.21
N VAL A 117 -8.16 2.06 -16.32
CA VAL A 117 -9.33 2.26 -15.44
C VAL A 117 -10.60 2.18 -16.26
N ASP A 118 -11.63 1.52 -15.70
CA ASP A 118 -12.97 1.49 -16.27
C ASP A 118 -13.71 2.78 -15.89
N THR A 119 -13.98 3.64 -16.85
CA THR A 119 -14.67 4.91 -16.63
C THR A 119 -16.15 4.73 -16.28
N ASN A 120 -16.73 3.54 -16.48
CA ASN A 120 -18.06 3.24 -15.94
C ASN A 120 -18.05 2.94 -14.44
N GLY A 121 -16.87 2.74 -13.84
CA GLY A 121 -16.73 2.55 -12.39
C GLY A 121 -17.25 3.74 -11.59
N HIS A 122 -17.80 3.46 -10.40
CA HIS A 122 -18.33 4.47 -9.48
C HIS A 122 -17.23 5.02 -8.56
N PHE A 123 -16.27 5.75 -9.14
CA PHE A 123 -15.22 6.46 -8.40
C PHE A 123 -15.19 7.94 -8.77
N ASN A 124 -14.66 8.77 -7.88
CA ASN A 124 -14.39 10.19 -8.13
C ASN A 124 -12.91 10.58 -7.89
N LYS A 125 -12.10 9.68 -7.32
CA LYS A 125 -10.63 9.77 -7.29
C LYS A 125 -10.01 8.45 -7.75
N LEU A 126 -8.88 8.55 -8.43
CA LEU A 126 -8.03 7.41 -8.77
C LEU A 126 -6.72 7.54 -8.00
N LEU A 127 -6.39 6.54 -7.20
CA LEU A 127 -5.06 6.33 -6.64
C LEU A 127 -4.34 5.31 -7.52
N VAL A 128 -3.21 5.71 -8.09
CA VAL A 128 -2.28 4.76 -8.72
C VAL A 128 -1.16 4.50 -7.74
N VAL A 129 -0.92 3.22 -7.45
CA VAL A 129 0.21 2.75 -6.65
C VAL A 129 1.21 2.10 -7.58
N LYS A 130 2.48 2.47 -7.47
CA LYS A 130 3.58 1.86 -8.22
C LYS A 130 4.51 1.15 -7.25
N ILE A 131 4.74 -0.12 -7.53
CA ILE A 131 5.77 -0.95 -6.92
C ILE A 131 6.85 -1.11 -8.00
N ASN A 132 8.08 -0.66 -7.75
CA ASN A 132 9.17 -0.81 -8.71
C ASN A 132 9.87 -2.18 -8.56
N GLU A 133 10.87 -2.44 -9.41
CA GLU A 133 11.64 -3.69 -9.42
C GLU A 133 12.37 -3.95 -8.09
N ASP A 134 12.69 -2.89 -7.33
CA ASP A 134 13.27 -2.93 -5.98
C ASP A 134 12.21 -3.00 -4.86
N PHE A 135 10.96 -3.34 -5.20
CA PHE A 135 9.81 -3.42 -4.29
C PHE A 135 9.51 -2.12 -3.50
N GLN A 136 10.02 -0.98 -3.95
CA GLN A 136 9.70 0.33 -3.39
C GLN A 136 8.32 0.78 -3.84
N VAL A 137 7.50 1.22 -2.88
CA VAL A 137 6.10 1.58 -3.12
C VAL A 137 5.93 3.09 -3.11
N SER A 138 5.26 3.62 -4.13
CA SER A 138 4.89 5.03 -4.25
C SER A 138 3.45 5.17 -4.73
N GLY A 139 2.79 6.28 -4.39
CA GLY A 139 1.41 6.54 -4.82
C GLY A 139 1.25 7.93 -5.41
N ARG A 140 0.34 8.05 -6.38
CA ARG A 140 -0.12 9.33 -6.93
C ARG A 140 -1.63 9.32 -7.07
N MET A 141 -2.29 10.36 -6.57
CA MET A 141 -3.74 10.48 -6.58
C MET A 141 -4.19 11.61 -7.51
N ILE A 142 -5.25 11.38 -8.28
CA ILE A 142 -5.85 12.36 -9.18
C ILE A 142 -7.36 12.37 -9.03
N ASP A 143 -7.97 13.56 -9.10
CA ASP A 143 -9.42 13.69 -9.18
C ASP A 143 -9.92 13.22 -10.56
N ARG A 144 -11.05 12.52 -10.59
CA ARG A 144 -11.64 12.02 -11.85
C ARG A 144 -11.92 13.12 -12.85
N LYS A 145 -12.27 14.33 -12.39
CA LYS A 145 -12.53 15.50 -13.24
C LYS A 145 -11.27 15.97 -14.00
N ASP A 146 -10.09 15.65 -13.48
CA ASP A 146 -8.78 16.04 -14.02
C ASP A 146 -8.15 14.93 -14.86
N LEU A 147 -8.79 13.75 -14.94
CA LEU A 147 -8.36 12.68 -15.85
C LEU A 147 -8.54 13.11 -17.32
N PRO A 148 -7.68 12.65 -18.24
CA PRO A 148 -7.81 12.94 -19.66
C PRO A 148 -9.20 12.54 -20.18
N LYS A 149 -9.92 13.51 -20.78
CA LYS A 149 -11.20 13.24 -21.43
C LYS A 149 -10.94 12.52 -22.74
N ARG A 150 -11.34 11.24 -22.83
CA ARG A 150 -11.27 10.44 -24.04
C ARG A 150 -12.56 9.63 -24.18
N GLU A 151 -12.94 9.36 -25.42
CA GLU A 151 -14.05 8.47 -25.71
C GLU A 151 -13.66 7.02 -25.39
N GLY A 152 -14.62 6.24 -24.86
CA GLY A 152 -14.46 4.83 -24.54
C GLY A 152 -14.56 4.51 -23.06
N ARG A 153 -14.88 3.22 -22.79
CA ARG A 153 -15.04 2.68 -21.43
C ARG A 153 -13.72 2.57 -20.67
N TYR A 154 -12.61 2.32 -21.36
CA TYR A 154 -11.33 2.07 -20.72
C TYR A 154 -10.36 3.22 -20.98
N LEU A 155 -9.90 3.86 -19.90
CA LEU A 155 -8.93 4.95 -19.96
C LEU A 155 -7.55 4.44 -19.55
N ARG A 156 -6.55 4.71 -20.39
CA ARG A 156 -5.14 4.47 -20.07
C ARG A 156 -4.56 5.69 -19.38
N VAL A 157 -4.04 5.52 -18.18
CA VAL A 157 -3.42 6.58 -17.37
C VAL A 157 -1.95 6.27 -17.20
N ARG A 158 -1.07 7.18 -17.63
CA ARG A 158 0.38 7.03 -17.47
C ARG A 158 0.81 7.62 -16.12
N TRP A 159 1.74 6.96 -15.44
CA TRP A 159 2.29 7.42 -14.17
C TRP A 159 2.86 8.84 -14.25
N GLY A 160 3.59 9.14 -15.33
CA GLY A 160 4.21 10.45 -15.55
C GLY A 160 3.20 11.60 -15.70
N ASP A 161 1.96 11.30 -16.09
CA ASP A 161 0.90 12.31 -16.26
C ASP A 161 0.17 12.60 -14.93
N LEU A 162 0.43 11.81 -13.88
CA LEU A 162 -0.19 11.98 -12.56
C LEU A 162 0.55 13.03 -11.73
N PRO A 163 -0.17 13.81 -10.90
CA PRO A 163 0.45 14.80 -10.03
C PRO A 163 1.44 14.14 -9.07
N THR A 164 2.58 14.79 -8.85
CA THR A 164 3.52 14.38 -7.81
C THR A 164 2.98 14.73 -6.44
N PRO A 165 3.18 13.88 -5.41
CA PRO A 165 2.92 14.27 -4.04
C PRO A 165 3.69 15.55 -3.71
N LYS A 166 3.04 16.49 -3.01
CA LYS A 166 3.68 17.72 -2.53
C LYS A 166 4.49 17.44 -1.28
#